data_AF-A0A970IL82-F1
#
_entry.id   AF-A0A970IL82-F1
#
_cell.length_a   1.000
_cell.length_b   1.000
_cell.length_c   1.000
_cell.angle_alpha   90.00
_cell.angle_beta   90.00
_cell.angle_gamma   90.00
#
_symmetry.space_group_name_H-M   'P 1'
#
loop_
_entity.id
_entity.type
_entity.pdbx_description
1 polymer ?
#
loop_
_entity_poly.entity_id
_entity_poly.type
_entity_poly.pdbx_seq_one_letter_code
_entity_poly.pdbx_strand_id
1 'polypeptide(L)'
;MDRLVMIRDRKKPFDGNRPPYYYQVPLEFIPGVGPKTIDKLIEAFGNEMNILHRASQEEISKVVSQDIAHMIVQARQGTLSIAHGGGGTYGKVEH
;
A
#
# COMPACT_ATOMS: atom_id res chain seq x y z
N MET A 1 13.04 -24.30 -2.87
CA MET A 1 14.08 -23.30 -3.21
C MET A 1 13.45 -22.28 -4.14
N ASP A 2 13.56 -20.99 -3.80
CA ASP A 2 13.01 -19.86 -4.58
C ASP A 2 13.70 -19.74 -5.97
N ARG A 3 12.94 -19.44 -7.03
CA ARG A 3 13.45 -19.27 -8.40
C ARG A 3 14.49 -18.15 -8.48
N LEU A 4 14.34 -17.07 -7.71
CA LEU A 4 15.31 -15.97 -7.69
C LEU A 4 16.70 -16.43 -7.22
N VAL A 5 16.74 -17.38 -6.28
CA VAL A 5 17.99 -17.94 -5.76
C VAL A 5 18.65 -18.87 -6.78
N MET A 6 17.85 -19.60 -7.57
CA MET A 6 18.36 -20.52 -8.60
C MET A 6 19.04 -19.80 -9.76
N ILE A 7 18.55 -18.61 -10.16
CA ILE A 7 19.02 -17.90 -11.36
C ILE A 7 19.96 -16.73 -11.07
N ARG A 8 20.28 -16.43 -9.80
CA ARG A 8 21.12 -15.28 -9.46
C ARG A 8 22.53 -15.42 -10.05
N ASP A 9 23.00 -14.36 -10.69
CA ASP A 9 24.33 -14.22 -11.30
C ASP A 9 25.38 -13.69 -10.31
N ARG A 10 24.94 -13.11 -9.20
CA ARG A 10 25.77 -12.46 -8.20
C ARG A 10 25.44 -12.89 -6.77
N LYS A 11 26.47 -12.94 -5.92
CA LYS A 11 26.32 -13.27 -4.49
C LYS A 11 25.89 -12.07 -3.64
N LYS A 12 26.21 -10.85 -4.06
CA LYS A 12 25.87 -9.60 -3.36
C LYS A 12 25.04 -8.69 -4.26
N PRO A 13 24.03 -7.98 -3.73
CA PRO A 13 23.26 -7.00 -4.49
C PRO A 13 24.17 -5.85 -4.95
N PHE A 14 23.76 -5.18 -6.03
CA PHE A 14 24.45 -3.99 -6.54
C PHE A 14 24.33 -2.85 -5.52
N ASP A 15 25.45 -2.25 -5.17
CA ASP A 15 25.62 -1.18 -4.19
C ASP A 15 25.52 0.23 -4.80
N GLY A 16 25.34 0.33 -6.11
CA GLY A 16 25.05 1.60 -6.76
C GLY A 16 23.77 2.21 -6.20
N ASN A 17 23.67 3.54 -6.32
CA ASN A 17 22.68 4.45 -5.74
C ASN A 17 21.23 4.13 -6.17
N ARG A 18 20.74 2.95 -5.82
CA ARG A 18 19.43 2.43 -6.19
C ARG A 18 18.38 3.14 -5.35
N PRO A 19 17.39 3.80 -5.98
CA PRO A 19 16.29 4.39 -5.25
C PRO A 19 15.57 3.35 -4.38
N PRO A 20 15.04 3.74 -3.21
CA PRO A 20 14.26 2.85 -2.36
C PRO A 20 13.05 2.28 -3.11
N TYR A 21 12.77 1.00 -2.89
CA TYR A 21 11.55 0.36 -3.38
C TYR A 21 10.47 0.52 -2.31
N TYR A 22 9.43 1.29 -2.62
CA TYR A 22 8.27 1.46 -1.74
C TYR A 22 7.18 0.48 -2.12
N TYR A 23 6.83 -0.43 -1.20
CA TYR A 23 5.65 -1.28 -1.36
C TYR A 23 4.40 -0.41 -1.20
N GLN A 24 3.50 -0.47 -2.17
CA GLN A 24 2.26 0.31 -2.17
C GLN A 24 1.06 -0.63 -2.22
N VAL A 25 0.05 -0.30 -1.41
CA VAL A 25 -1.24 -0.99 -1.40
C VAL A 25 -2.26 -0.05 -2.04
N PRO A 26 -2.92 -0.44 -3.15
CA PRO A 26 -4.00 0.33 -3.75
C PRO A 26 -5.12 0.60 -2.73
N LEU A 27 -5.76 1.78 -2.83
CA LEU A 27 -6.85 2.15 -1.93
C LEU A 27 -8.01 1.15 -1.98
N GLU A 28 -8.29 0.56 -3.14
CA GLU A 28 -9.34 -0.47 -3.33
C GLU A 28 -9.11 -1.75 -2.51
N PHE A 29 -7.88 -2.00 -2.05
CA PHE A 29 -7.57 -3.18 -1.24
C PHE A 29 -7.71 -2.91 0.26
N ILE A 30 -8.00 -1.66 0.65
CA ILE A 30 -8.24 -1.30 2.04
C ILE A 30 -9.70 -1.60 2.40
N PRO A 31 -9.96 -2.43 3.42
CA PRO A 31 -11.32 -2.71 3.87
C PRO A 31 -12.12 -1.43 4.14
N GLY A 32 -13.35 -1.36 3.64
CA GLY A 32 -14.20 -0.19 3.79
C GLY A 32 -13.90 0.98 2.83
N VAL A 33 -12.87 0.87 1.99
CA VAL A 33 -12.56 1.86 0.95
C VAL A 33 -13.10 1.37 -0.40
N GLY A 34 -14.37 1.69 -0.66
CA GLY A 34 -15.02 1.39 -1.94
C GLY A 34 -14.86 2.51 -2.99
N PRO A 35 -15.35 2.30 -4.23
CA PRO A 35 -15.18 3.24 -5.33
C PRO A 35 -15.63 4.68 -5.01
N LYS A 36 -16.78 4.84 -4.35
CA LYS A 36 -17.27 6.18 -3.94
C LYS A 36 -16.36 6.88 -2.94
N THR A 37 -15.70 6.13 -2.07
CA THR A 37 -14.75 6.68 -1.10
C THR A 37 -13.46 7.09 -1.82
N ILE A 38 -13.02 6.28 -2.79
CA ILE A 38 -11.88 6.59 -3.64
C ILE A 38 -12.14 7.87 -4.44
N ASP A 39 -13.31 8.01 -5.07
CA ASP A 39 -13.69 9.20 -5.83
C ASP A 39 -13.63 10.47 -4.95
N LYS A 40 -14.20 10.41 -3.74
CA LYS A 40 -14.15 11.53 -2.78
C LYS A 40 -12.73 11.91 -2.37
N LEU A 41 -11.88 10.91 -2.14
CA LEU A 41 -10.49 11.13 -1.80
C LEU A 41 -9.74 11.73 -3.00
N ILE A 42 -9.96 11.24 -4.21
CA ILE A 42 -9.36 11.79 -5.43
C ILE A 42 -9.84 13.22 -5.67
N GLU A 43 -11.11 13.53 -5.44
CA GLU A 43 -11.63 14.90 -5.55
C GLU A 43 -10.94 15.85 -4.55
N ALA A 44 -10.70 15.39 -3.33
CA ALA A 44 -10.06 16.21 -2.29
C ALA A 44 -8.53 16.36 -2.47
N PHE A 45 -7.85 15.32 -2.98
CA PHE A 45 -6.38 15.24 -3.01
C PHE A 45 -5.78 15.20 -4.42
N GLY A 46 -6.62 15.22 -5.46
CA GLY A 46 -6.29 15.23 -6.89
C GLY A 46 -6.01 13.85 -7.49
N ASN A 47 -5.31 12.96 -6.79
CA ASN A 47 -5.05 11.59 -7.25
C ASN A 47 -4.65 10.65 -6.11
N GLU A 48 -4.68 9.35 -6.39
CA GLU A 48 -4.30 8.29 -5.46
C GLU A 48 -2.87 8.43 -4.93
N MET A 49 -1.92 8.82 -5.78
CA MET A 49 -0.51 8.95 -5.39
C MET A 49 -0.30 10.06 -4.34
N ASN A 50 -1.03 11.18 -4.44
CA ASN A 50 -1.02 12.24 -3.43
C ASN A 50 -1.58 11.73 -2.10
N ILE A 51 -2.61 10.88 -2.15
CA ILE A 51 -3.12 10.23 -0.95
C ILE A 51 -2.01 9.33 -0.42
N LEU A 52 -1.57 8.31 -1.14
CA LEU A 52 -0.60 7.31 -0.66
C LEU A 52 0.75 7.89 -0.17
N HIS A 53 1.19 9.05 -0.64
CA HIS A 53 2.53 9.57 -0.33
C HIS A 53 2.62 10.93 0.36
N ARG A 54 1.56 11.76 0.31
CA ARG A 54 1.68 13.17 0.73
C ARG A 54 0.65 13.58 1.78
N ALA A 55 -0.61 13.19 1.63
CA ALA A 55 -1.68 13.62 2.51
C ALA A 55 -1.46 13.16 3.95
N SER A 56 -1.66 14.02 4.94
CA SER A 56 -1.55 13.65 6.37
C SER A 56 -2.76 12.84 6.83
N GLN A 57 -2.63 12.11 7.94
CA GLN A 57 -3.76 11.38 8.53
C GLN A 57 -4.92 12.33 8.87
N GLU A 58 -4.60 13.49 9.42
CA GLU A 58 -5.55 14.52 9.81
C GLU A 58 -6.30 15.06 8.58
N GLU A 59 -5.60 15.29 7.47
CA GLU A 59 -6.23 15.73 6.22
C GLU A 59 -7.19 14.68 5.68
N ILE A 60 -6.79 13.40 5.65
CA ILE A 60 -7.63 12.31 5.16
C ILE A 60 -8.88 12.16 6.04
N SER A 61 -8.73 12.30 7.36
CA SER A 61 -9.84 12.19 8.32
C SER A 61 -10.90 13.29 8.18
N LYS A 62 -10.66 14.34 7.36
CA LYS A 62 -11.68 15.32 6.97
C LYS A 62 -12.62 14.82 5.89
N VAL A 63 -12.21 13.80 5.13
CA VAL A 63 -12.96 13.26 3.97
C VAL A 63 -13.60 11.90 4.30
N VAL A 64 -12.94 11.12 5.15
CA VAL A 64 -13.37 9.76 5.54
C VAL A 64 -13.30 9.60 7.06
N SER A 65 -13.84 8.49 7.59
CA SER A 65 -13.78 8.22 9.04
C SER A 65 -12.34 8.10 9.54
N GLN A 66 -12.13 8.34 10.85
CA GLN A 66 -10.82 8.19 11.49
C GLN A 66 -10.26 6.77 11.32
N ASP A 67 -11.11 5.75 11.39
CA ASP A 67 -10.70 4.35 11.19
C ASP A 67 -10.16 4.11 9.79
N ILE A 68 -10.83 4.63 8.76
CA ILE A 68 -10.35 4.52 7.36
C ILE A 68 -9.05 5.31 7.18
N ALA A 69 -8.97 6.52 7.72
CA ALA A 69 -7.74 7.31 7.66
C ALA A 69 -6.56 6.58 8.31
N HIS A 70 -6.78 5.94 9.46
CA HIS A 70 -5.78 5.13 10.14
C HIS A 70 -5.36 3.91 9.32
N MET A 71 -6.31 3.18 8.73
CA MET A 71 -5.99 2.05 7.84
C MET A 71 -5.18 2.46 6.61
N ILE A 72 -5.52 3.61 6.00
CA ILE A 72 -4.74 4.16 4.87
C ILE A 72 -3.29 4.43 5.30
N VAL A 73 -3.07 5.00 6.47
CA VAL A 73 -1.72 5.27 6.99
C VAL A 73 -0.96 3.98 7.29
N GLN A 74 -1.62 2.99 7.90
CA GLN A 74 -1.04 1.66 8.15
C GLN A 74 -0.64 0.97 6.84
N ALA A 75 -1.47 1.08 5.80
CA ALA A 75 -1.20 0.54 4.48
C ALA A 75 0.06 1.17 3.85
N ARG A 76 0.28 2.49 4.02
CA ARG A 76 1.49 3.18 3.54
C ARG A 76 2.76 2.75 4.25
N GLN A 77 2.64 2.43 5.53
CA GLN A 77 3.78 2.02 6.37
C GLN A 77 4.10 0.53 6.23
N GLY A 78 3.26 -0.23 5.50
CA GLY A 78 3.38 -1.68 5.41
C GLY A 78 3.09 -2.40 6.73
N THR A 79 2.43 -1.71 7.68
CA THR A 79 2.07 -2.25 8.99
C THR A 79 0.65 -2.82 9.03
N LEU A 80 -0.13 -2.58 7.97
CA LEU A 80 -1.43 -3.22 7.79
C LEU A 80 -1.25 -4.75 7.79
N SER A 81 -1.96 -5.44 8.67
CA SER A 81 -1.91 -6.90 8.75
C SER A 81 -2.50 -7.50 7.47
N ILE A 82 -1.64 -8.04 6.60
CA ILE A 82 -2.04 -8.71 5.36
C ILE A 82 -1.74 -10.21 5.51
N ALA A 83 -2.77 -11.05 5.46
CA ALA A 83 -2.62 -12.48 5.24
C ALA A 83 -1.94 -12.66 3.88
N HIS A 84 -0.74 -13.23 3.90
CA HIS A 84 0.01 -13.50 2.69
C HIS A 84 -0.73 -14.54 1.85
N GLY A 85 -1.02 -14.21 0.60
CA GLY A 85 -1.63 -15.14 -0.36
C GLY A 85 -0.58 -16.08 -0.97
N GLY A 86 -0.98 -17.33 -1.23
CA GLY A 86 -0.14 -18.34 -1.86
C GLY A 86 -0.96 -19.32 -2.71
N GLY A 87 -0.35 -19.90 -3.75
CA GLY A 87 -0.98 -20.96 -4.55
C GLY A 87 -2.06 -20.52 -5.54
N GLY A 88 -2.03 -19.27 -6.02
CA GLY A 88 -3.02 -18.73 -6.96
C GLY A 88 -4.08 -17.82 -6.32
N THR A 89 -3.96 -17.55 -5.02
CA THR A 89 -4.85 -16.65 -4.27
C THR A 89 -4.09 -15.39 -3.85
N TYR A 90 -4.67 -14.22 -4.10
CA TYR A 90 -4.11 -12.94 -3.62
C TYR A 90 -4.14 -12.88 -2.09
N GLY A 91 -3.15 -12.20 -1.49
CA GLY A 91 -3.17 -11.90 -0.07
C GLY A 91 -4.35 -11.01 0.27
N LYS A 92 -4.94 -11.21 1.45
CA LYS A 92 -6.10 -10.44 1.93
C LYS A 92 -5.70 -9.69 3.19
N VAL A 93 -6.19 -8.48 3.37
CA VAL A 93 -6.05 -7.76 4.65
C VAL A 93 -6.79 -8.56 5.72
N GLU A 94 -6.09 -8.94 6.80
CA GLU A 94 -6.71 -9.60 7.95
C GLU A 94 -7.42 -8.56 8.82
N HIS A 95 -8.56 -8.95 9.38
CA HIS A 95 -9.44 -8.15 10.22
C HIS A 95 -9.07 -8.26 11.69
#